data_AF-A0AA36IB07-F1
#
_entry.id   AF-A0AA36IB07-F1
#
_cell.length_a   1.000
_cell.length_b   1.000
_cell.length_c   1.000
_cell.angle_alpha   90.00
_cell.angle_beta   90.00
_cell.angle_gamma   90.00
#
_symmetry.space_group_name_H-M   'P 1'
#
loop_
_entity.id
_entity.type
_entity.pdbx_description
1 polymer ?
#
loop_
_entity_poly.entity_id
_entity_poly.type
_entity_poly.pdbx_seq_one_letter_code
_entity_poly.pdbx_strand_id
1 'polypeptide(L)'
;MAGPVNGTSHEDGVGPSQIHRRLKAEFDDVLRTSMQNRLKNLREEVEALCNSLEAAPNGDDEPSPASSASRASAPDTKALCETVAKALRRAKRCSKKPITSYGPSDRQVGKAEPSEKDEALVMEGTTLRATLASLEQSLSSRTKQILALTEQLKVCESARDERTVQAAEAKEQLDTLVSNPKKLEQICEIHLAKRKERVEDMAKDAAQQKQHAKYYQSLAQQQRAFYLQSERISACGGKEAIARHRAGEVALVHQPTSLQDDDTEEMFDVGTAVANPYVCDSWPFEPNVLAKRTPQESSMPTFEEETEDDLKEAERGFRTNPFRSLRFPPGPSGAASDDDDDRYPGTARSL
;
A
#
# COMPACT_ATOMS: atom_id res chain seq x y z
N MET A 1 -28.13 38.53 42.25
CA MET A 1 -26.98 39.30 41.72
C MET A 1 -25.76 38.41 41.75
N ALA A 2 -25.46 37.74 40.65
CA ALA A 2 -24.25 36.93 40.48
C ALA A 2 -23.42 37.59 39.38
N GLY A 3 -22.20 38.01 39.72
CA GLY A 3 -21.28 38.67 38.81
C GLY A 3 -20.57 37.68 37.89
N PRO A 4 -20.12 38.11 36.69
CA PRO A 4 -19.43 37.24 35.76
C PRO A 4 -17.98 37.01 36.22
N VAL A 5 -17.60 35.74 36.30
CA VAL A 5 -16.25 35.28 36.60
C VAL A 5 -15.45 35.29 35.30
N ASN A 6 -14.56 36.27 35.15
CA ASN A 6 -13.57 36.30 34.07
C ASN A 6 -12.50 35.24 34.33
N GLY A 7 -12.66 34.07 33.70
CA GLY A 7 -11.63 33.04 33.63
C GLY A 7 -10.59 33.42 32.58
N THR A 8 -9.51 34.07 32.99
CA THR A 8 -8.28 34.17 32.22
C THR A 8 -7.58 32.81 32.25
N SER A 9 -7.88 31.96 31.27
CA SER A 9 -7.12 30.75 30.97
C SER A 9 -5.71 31.15 30.52
N HIS A 10 -4.77 31.04 31.46
CA HIS A 10 -3.35 31.09 31.18
C HIS A 10 -3.02 29.81 30.38
N GLU A 11 -3.06 29.90 29.05
CA GLU A 11 -2.46 28.89 28.19
C GLU A 11 -0.94 28.98 28.39
N ASP A 12 -0.44 28.20 29.34
CA ASP A 12 0.98 27.87 29.44
C ASP A 12 1.34 27.10 28.17
N GLY A 13 1.70 27.86 27.13
CA GLY A 13 2.17 27.36 25.86
C GLY A 13 3.44 26.55 26.09
N VAL A 14 3.28 25.25 26.33
CA VAL A 14 4.35 24.26 26.32
C VAL A 14 4.85 24.22 24.88
N GLY A 15 5.78 25.12 24.58
CA GLY A 15 6.43 25.20 23.30
C GLY A 15 7.06 23.84 22.97
N PRO A 16 7.11 23.46 21.68
CA PRO A 16 7.64 22.17 21.28
C PRO A 16 9.01 21.94 21.92
N SER A 17 9.24 20.71 22.41
CA SER A 17 10.50 20.35 23.06
C SER A 17 11.68 20.71 22.17
N GLN A 18 12.81 21.10 22.76
CA GLN A 18 14.00 21.50 21.98
C GLN A 18 14.45 20.39 21.01
N ILE A 19 14.26 19.12 21.39
CA ILE A 19 14.52 17.96 20.53
C ILE A 19 13.58 17.94 19.33
N HIS A 20 12.28 18.21 19.52
CA HIS A 20 11.33 18.27 18.40
C HIS A 20 11.65 19.42 17.43
N ARG A 21 12.03 20.60 17.95
CA ARG A 21 12.46 21.72 17.10
C ARG A 21 13.72 21.38 16.30
N ARG A 22 14.68 20.69 16.92
CA ARG A 22 15.91 20.25 16.25
C ARG A 22 15.64 19.20 15.17
N LEU A 23 14.86 18.16 15.48
CA LEU A 23 14.49 17.13 14.50
C LEU A 23 13.69 17.71 13.34
N LYS A 24 12.77 18.64 13.62
CA LYS A 24 12.03 19.35 12.57
C LYS A 24 12.97 20.16 11.67
N ALA A 25 13.91 20.90 12.25
CA ALA A 25 14.89 21.67 11.49
C ALA A 25 15.79 20.76 10.62
N GLU A 26 16.29 19.65 11.17
CA GLU A 26 17.10 18.69 10.42
C GLU A 26 16.30 18.05 9.26
N PHE A 27 15.03 17.71 9.49
CA PHE A 27 14.15 17.15 8.45
C PHE A 27 13.82 18.19 7.37
N ASP A 28 13.48 19.42 7.77
CA ASP A 28 13.21 20.53 6.85
C ASP A 28 14.45 20.84 6.00
N ASP A 29 15.66 20.78 6.56
CA ASP A 29 16.91 20.98 5.83
C ASP A 29 17.20 19.84 4.85
N VAL A 30 16.96 18.58 5.23
CA VAL A 30 17.10 17.43 4.31
C VAL A 30 16.10 17.53 3.15
N LEU A 31 14.83 17.86 3.43
CA LEU A 31 13.81 18.05 2.40
C LEU A 31 14.16 19.22 1.47
N ARG A 32 14.57 20.36 2.03
CA ARG A 32 14.96 21.53 1.24
C ARG A 32 16.17 21.23 0.35
N THR A 33 17.19 20.57 0.88
CA THR A 33 18.39 20.18 0.13
C THR A 33 18.04 19.18 -0.98
N SER A 34 17.20 18.18 -0.68
CA SER A 34 16.74 17.19 -1.66
C SER A 34 15.95 17.85 -2.80
N MET A 35 15.01 18.76 -2.50
CA MET A 35 14.25 19.49 -3.50
C MET A 35 15.14 20.43 -4.33
N GLN A 36 16.08 21.12 -3.70
CA GLN A 36 17.04 21.98 -4.41
C GLN A 36 17.91 21.17 -5.38
N ASN A 37 18.38 19.98 -4.97
CA ASN A 37 19.13 19.09 -5.85
C ASN A 37 18.29 18.59 -7.03
N ARG A 38 17.02 18.21 -6.80
CA ARG A 38 16.10 17.82 -7.88
C ARG A 38 15.84 18.96 -8.87
N LEU A 39 15.59 20.17 -8.37
CA LEU A 39 15.40 21.36 -9.20
C LEU A 39 16.67 21.72 -9.97
N LYS A 40 17.85 21.57 -9.35
CA LYS A 40 19.13 21.76 -10.02
C LYS A 40 19.32 20.76 -11.16
N ASN A 41 19.10 19.47 -10.91
CA ASN A 41 19.20 18.43 -11.94
C ASN A 41 18.21 18.67 -13.08
N LEU A 42 16.97 19.06 -12.78
CA LEU A 42 15.98 19.42 -13.81
C LEU A 42 16.42 20.62 -14.65
N ARG A 43 17.02 21.64 -14.03
CA ARG A 43 17.58 22.79 -14.77
C ARG A 43 18.73 22.36 -15.66
N GLU A 44 19.64 21.53 -15.16
CA GLU A 44 20.76 20.99 -15.94
C GLU A 44 20.28 20.13 -17.11
N GLU A 45 19.23 19.31 -16.92
CA GLU A 45 18.61 18.52 -17.99
C GLU A 45 17.92 19.40 -19.05
N VAL A 46 17.18 20.43 -18.63
CA VAL A 46 16.54 21.38 -19.55
C VAL A 46 17.59 22.18 -20.31
N GLU A 47 18.65 22.64 -19.65
CA GLU A 47 19.75 23.35 -20.29
C GLU A 47 20.50 22.46 -21.28
N ALA A 48 20.74 21.19 -20.94
CA ALA A 48 21.31 20.22 -21.86
C ALA A 48 20.42 19.98 -23.10
N LEU A 49 19.10 19.96 -22.92
CA LEU A 49 18.15 19.84 -24.04
C LEU A 49 18.14 21.09 -24.92
N CYS A 50 18.12 22.30 -24.33
CA CYS A 50 18.20 23.55 -25.08
C CYS A 50 19.51 23.64 -25.89
N ASN A 51 20.64 23.33 -25.26
CA ASN A 51 21.95 23.32 -25.94
C ASN A 51 22.01 22.24 -27.04
N SER A 52 21.36 21.09 -26.85
CA SER A 52 21.27 20.05 -27.89
C SER A 52 20.39 20.47 -29.07
N LEU A 53 19.38 21.31 -28.84
CA LEU A 53 18.47 21.79 -29.88
C LEU A 53 19.14 22.88 -30.73
N GLU A 54 19.94 23.74 -30.11
CA GLU A 54 20.73 24.78 -30.80
C GLU A 54 21.94 24.20 -31.55
N ALA A 55 22.44 23.03 -31.14
CA ALA A 55 23.55 22.34 -31.80
C ALA A 55 23.14 21.44 -32.97
N ALA A 56 21.84 21.38 -33.32
CA ALA A 56 21.43 20.76 -34.57
C ALA A 56 21.88 21.68 -35.73
N PRO A 57 22.87 21.27 -36.55
CA PRO A 57 23.27 22.08 -37.68
C PRO A 57 22.08 22.16 -38.64
N ASN A 58 21.54 23.36 -38.81
CA ASN A 58 20.78 23.69 -40.01
C ASN A 58 21.72 23.40 -41.17
N GLY A 59 21.48 22.27 -41.84
CA GLY A 59 22.18 21.88 -43.04
C GLY A 59 21.77 22.82 -44.16
N ASP A 60 22.48 23.92 -44.29
CA ASP A 60 22.61 24.66 -45.53
C ASP A 60 24.10 24.72 -45.87
N ASP A 61 24.44 24.01 -46.94
CA ASP A 61 25.74 24.03 -47.59
C ASP A 61 26.06 25.45 -48.07
N GLU A 62 27.02 26.13 -47.45
CA GLU A 62 27.95 27.00 -48.18
C GLU A 62 29.24 27.27 -47.38
N PRO A 63 30.43 27.13 -47.99
CA PRO A 63 31.70 27.35 -47.33
C PRO A 63 32.11 28.83 -47.40
N SER A 64 32.30 29.48 -46.24
CA SER A 64 33.00 30.77 -46.18
C SER A 64 34.00 30.80 -45.01
N PRO A 65 35.25 31.26 -45.22
CA PRO A 65 36.31 31.11 -44.24
C PRO A 65 36.47 32.33 -43.32
N ALA A 66 36.94 32.01 -42.10
CA ALA A 66 37.71 32.84 -41.19
C ALA A 66 36.98 33.96 -40.42
N SER A 67 36.57 33.65 -39.18
CA SER A 67 36.91 34.53 -38.06
C SER A 67 37.02 33.77 -36.75
N SER A 68 37.88 34.29 -35.90
CA SER A 68 38.59 33.61 -34.82
C SER A 68 37.96 33.84 -33.44
N ALA A 69 37.83 32.73 -32.71
CA ALA A 69 38.07 32.56 -31.27
C ALA A 69 37.10 33.17 -30.24
N SER A 70 36.22 32.32 -29.70
CA SER A 70 36.13 32.14 -28.24
C SER A 70 36.01 30.64 -27.92
N ARG A 71 37.02 30.12 -27.22
CA ARG A 71 37.28 28.69 -27.04
C ARG A 71 36.53 28.21 -25.80
N ALA A 72 35.22 27.99 -25.92
CA ALA A 72 34.48 27.17 -24.97
C ALA A 72 35.07 25.76 -25.04
N SER A 73 35.56 25.24 -23.91
CA SER A 73 36.13 23.90 -23.83
C SER A 73 35.08 22.91 -24.30
N ALA A 74 35.36 22.24 -25.42
CA ALA A 74 34.49 21.21 -25.96
C ALA A 74 34.09 20.24 -24.83
N PRO A 75 32.79 19.89 -24.70
CA PRO A 75 32.35 18.93 -23.71
C PRO A 75 33.19 17.66 -23.88
N ASP A 76 33.81 17.22 -22.78
CA ASP A 76 34.78 16.12 -22.77
C ASP A 76 34.09 14.84 -23.25
N THR A 77 34.20 14.59 -24.54
CA THR A 77 33.58 13.45 -25.25
C THR A 77 33.98 12.12 -24.63
N LYS A 78 35.11 12.09 -23.90
CA LYS A 78 35.58 10.92 -23.15
C LYS A 78 34.62 10.54 -22.02
N ALA A 79 34.08 11.51 -21.27
CA ALA A 79 33.15 11.24 -20.17
C ALA A 79 31.82 10.66 -20.69
N LEU A 80 31.35 11.17 -21.84
CA LEU A 80 30.16 10.63 -22.51
C LEU A 80 30.41 9.22 -23.05
N CYS A 81 31.56 8.98 -23.71
CA CYS A 81 31.92 7.65 -24.18
C CYS A 81 32.03 6.64 -23.03
N GLU A 82 32.56 7.05 -21.86
CA GLU A 82 32.71 6.17 -20.70
C GLU A 82 31.37 5.80 -20.06
N THR A 83 30.44 6.77 -19.94
CA THR A 83 29.08 6.53 -19.41
C THR A 83 28.28 5.61 -20.34
N VAL A 84 28.32 5.85 -21.65
CA VAL A 84 27.70 4.97 -22.65
C VAL A 84 28.32 3.57 -22.62
N ALA A 85 29.65 3.45 -22.53
CA ALA A 85 30.32 2.16 -22.40
C ALA A 85 29.97 1.42 -21.09
N LYS A 86 29.71 2.14 -20.00
CA LYS A 86 29.28 1.56 -18.71
C LYS A 86 27.82 1.08 -18.78
N ALA A 87 26.94 1.87 -19.40
CA ALA A 87 25.54 1.50 -19.64
C ALA A 87 25.43 0.25 -20.53
N LEU A 88 26.17 0.19 -21.64
CA LEU A 88 26.21 -0.98 -22.52
C LEU A 88 26.79 -2.23 -21.83
N ARG A 89 27.84 -2.08 -21.00
CA ARG A 89 28.36 -3.20 -20.18
C ARG A 89 27.32 -3.71 -19.19
N ARG A 90 26.54 -2.83 -18.57
CA ARG A 90 25.44 -3.21 -17.67
C ARG A 90 24.32 -3.91 -18.43
N ALA A 91 23.84 -3.34 -19.53
CA ALA A 91 22.83 -3.93 -20.39
C ALA A 91 23.25 -5.32 -20.88
N LYS A 92 24.52 -5.49 -21.29
CA LYS A 92 25.09 -6.80 -21.71
C LYS A 92 25.21 -7.81 -20.57
N ARG A 93 25.35 -7.39 -19.31
CA ARG A 93 25.28 -8.30 -18.15
C ARG A 93 23.85 -8.71 -17.86
N CYS A 94 22.91 -7.76 -17.91
CA CYS A 94 21.49 -8.00 -17.67
C CYS A 94 20.82 -8.81 -18.80
N SER A 95 21.30 -8.70 -20.05
CA SER A 95 20.77 -9.45 -21.19
C SER A 95 21.22 -10.90 -21.25
N LYS A 96 22.24 -11.28 -20.47
CA LYS A 96 22.59 -12.69 -20.30
C LYS A 96 21.49 -13.33 -19.47
N LYS A 97 20.68 -14.17 -20.12
CA LYS A 97 19.75 -15.07 -19.42
C LYS A 97 20.57 -15.79 -18.34
N PRO A 98 20.24 -15.64 -17.04
CA PRO A 98 20.93 -16.39 -16.01
C PRO A 98 20.82 -17.87 -16.38
N ILE A 99 21.96 -18.54 -16.51
CA ILE A 99 21.98 -19.98 -16.68
C ILE A 99 21.52 -20.53 -15.34
N THR A 100 20.23 -20.81 -15.22
CA THR A 100 19.68 -21.54 -14.10
C THR A 100 20.06 -23.00 -14.30
N SER A 101 21.30 -23.36 -13.95
CA SER A 101 21.65 -24.75 -13.76
C SER A 101 20.90 -25.23 -12.52
N TYR A 102 19.96 -26.15 -12.70
CA TYR A 102 19.29 -26.79 -11.59
C TYR A 102 20.30 -27.72 -10.91
N GLY A 103 20.67 -27.43 -9.66
CA GLY A 103 21.63 -28.23 -8.91
C GLY A 103 22.30 -27.45 -7.77
N PRO A 104 23.05 -28.14 -6.91
CA PRO A 104 23.85 -27.50 -5.88
C PRO A 104 24.86 -26.55 -6.52
N SER A 105 24.91 -25.31 -6.04
CA SER A 105 26.00 -24.39 -6.42
C SER A 105 27.36 -24.99 -6.04
N ASP A 106 28.44 -24.57 -6.71
CA ASP A 106 29.81 -25.01 -6.36
C ASP A 106 30.14 -24.80 -4.86
N ARG A 107 29.48 -23.81 -4.22
CA ARG A 107 29.58 -23.53 -2.78
C ARG A 107 28.82 -24.52 -1.88
N GLN A 108 27.86 -25.27 -2.43
CA GLN A 108 27.08 -26.29 -1.74
C GLN A 108 27.71 -27.68 -1.89
N VAL A 109 28.40 -27.97 -2.99
CA VAL A 109 29.03 -29.30 -3.25
C VAL A 109 30.04 -29.69 -2.17
N GLY A 110 30.73 -28.72 -1.56
CA GLY A 110 31.72 -28.98 -0.50
C GLY A 110 31.16 -28.92 0.93
N LYS A 111 29.87 -28.63 1.12
CA LYS A 111 29.26 -28.61 2.45
C LYS A 111 28.80 -30.01 2.80
N ALA A 112 29.08 -30.45 4.02
CA ALA A 112 28.51 -31.68 4.55
C ALA A 112 26.99 -31.63 4.40
N GLU A 113 26.41 -32.73 3.94
CA GLU A 113 24.97 -32.89 3.86
C GLU A 113 24.40 -32.67 5.26
N PRO A 114 23.43 -31.75 5.44
CA PRO A 114 22.81 -31.54 6.74
C PRO A 114 22.23 -32.87 7.21
N SER A 115 22.45 -33.21 8.48
CA SER A 115 21.89 -34.44 9.05
C SER A 115 20.39 -34.47 8.80
N GLU A 116 19.90 -35.56 8.22
CA GLU A 116 18.48 -35.82 8.09
C GLU A 116 17.85 -35.66 9.48
N LYS A 117 16.83 -34.81 9.58
CA LYS A 117 16.07 -34.68 10.81
C LYS A 117 15.06 -35.82 10.81
N ASP A 118 15.10 -36.67 11.83
CA ASP A 118 14.05 -37.64 12.11
C ASP A 118 12.77 -36.88 12.52
N GLU A 119 12.05 -36.39 11.52
CA GLU A 119 10.74 -35.78 11.72
C GLU A 119 9.75 -36.91 12.01
N ALA A 120 9.14 -36.87 13.21
CA ALA A 120 8.12 -37.83 13.57
C ALA A 120 6.98 -37.77 12.53
N LEU A 121 6.58 -38.94 12.02
CA LEU A 121 5.46 -39.06 11.07
C LEU A 121 4.24 -38.36 11.64
N VAL A 122 3.87 -37.23 11.05
CA VAL A 122 2.65 -36.50 11.43
C VAL A 122 1.47 -37.33 10.95
N MET A 123 0.53 -37.61 11.86
CA MET A 123 -0.70 -38.31 11.51
C MET A 123 -1.42 -37.60 10.36
N GLU A 124 -1.85 -38.37 9.34
CA GLU A 124 -2.56 -37.86 8.17
C GLU A 124 -3.79 -36.99 8.54
N GLY A 125 -4.54 -37.38 9.57
CA GLY A 125 -5.68 -36.59 10.05
C GLY A 125 -5.28 -35.20 10.60
N THR A 126 -4.04 -35.01 11.04
CA THR A 126 -3.54 -33.69 11.48
C THR A 126 -3.09 -32.86 10.28
N THR A 127 -2.40 -33.48 9.30
CA THR A 127 -2.00 -32.77 8.07
C THR A 127 -3.23 -32.33 7.27
N LEU A 128 -4.23 -33.20 7.11
CA LEU A 128 -5.50 -32.86 6.44
C LEU A 128 -6.27 -31.73 7.12
N ARG A 129 -6.32 -31.70 8.46
CA ARG A 129 -6.96 -30.58 9.17
C ARG A 129 -6.20 -29.27 9.01
N ALA A 130 -4.87 -29.32 9.04
CA ALA A 130 -4.04 -28.14 8.82
C ALA A 130 -4.17 -27.60 7.39
N THR A 131 -4.21 -28.48 6.38
CA THR A 131 -4.41 -28.08 4.98
C THR A 131 -5.81 -27.51 4.78
N LEU A 132 -6.86 -28.12 5.35
CA LEU A 132 -8.23 -27.57 5.31
C LEU A 132 -8.30 -26.18 5.96
N ALA A 133 -7.73 -26.00 7.16
CA ALA A 133 -7.71 -24.69 7.82
C ALA A 133 -6.97 -23.61 6.99
N SER A 134 -5.86 -23.99 6.35
CA SER A 134 -5.10 -23.11 5.44
C SER A 134 -5.93 -22.73 4.20
N LEU A 135 -6.68 -23.69 3.64
CA LEU A 135 -7.59 -23.44 2.52
C LEU A 135 -8.74 -22.50 2.92
N GLU A 136 -9.36 -22.72 4.08
CA GLU A 136 -10.40 -21.85 4.62
C GLU A 136 -9.91 -20.41 4.81
N GLN A 137 -8.72 -20.24 5.40
CA GLN A 137 -8.09 -18.93 5.57
C GLN A 137 -7.81 -18.26 4.21
N SER A 138 -7.32 -19.04 3.24
CA SER A 138 -7.03 -18.55 1.89
C SER A 138 -8.31 -18.12 1.16
N LEU A 139 -9.39 -18.89 1.29
CA LEU A 139 -10.69 -18.55 0.73
C LEU A 139 -11.26 -17.30 1.39
N SER A 140 -11.24 -17.19 2.72
CA SER A 140 -11.66 -15.98 3.44
C SER A 140 -10.90 -14.73 2.98
N SER A 141 -9.58 -14.84 2.83
CA SER A 141 -8.74 -13.75 2.33
C SER A 141 -9.12 -13.34 0.90
N ARG A 142 -9.34 -14.31 0.00
CA ARG A 142 -9.75 -14.03 -1.38
C ARG A 142 -11.14 -13.40 -1.45
N THR A 143 -12.09 -13.86 -0.62
CA THR A 143 -13.42 -13.26 -0.55
C THR A 143 -13.35 -11.80 -0.13
N LYS A 144 -12.56 -11.47 0.91
CA LYS A 144 -12.33 -10.07 1.32
C LYS A 144 -11.71 -9.24 0.19
N GLN A 145 -10.75 -9.80 -0.55
CA GLN A 145 -10.13 -9.12 -1.69
C GLN A 145 -11.13 -8.87 -2.81
N ILE A 146 -11.99 -9.85 -3.15
CA ILE A 146 -13.03 -9.70 -4.17
C ILE A 146 -13.99 -8.58 -3.77
N LEU A 147 -14.44 -8.54 -2.51
CA LEU A 147 -15.31 -7.47 -2.02
C LEU A 147 -14.64 -6.10 -2.12
N ALA A 148 -13.39 -5.97 -1.67
CA ALA A 148 -12.64 -4.72 -1.76
C ALA A 148 -12.45 -4.25 -3.21
N LEU A 149 -12.12 -5.15 -4.14
CA LEU A 149 -11.99 -4.82 -5.56
C LEU A 149 -13.33 -4.42 -6.18
N THR A 150 -14.42 -5.06 -5.76
CA THR A 150 -15.78 -4.73 -6.23
C THR A 150 -16.18 -3.32 -5.77
N GLU A 151 -15.87 -2.96 -4.52
CA GLU A 151 -16.07 -1.62 -4.00
C GLU A 151 -15.22 -0.58 -4.74
N GLN A 152 -13.95 -0.88 -5.00
CA GLN A 152 -13.07 0.00 -5.79
C GLN A 152 -13.61 0.22 -7.21
N LEU A 153 -14.11 -0.84 -7.87
CA LEU A 153 -14.74 -0.70 -9.19
C LEU A 153 -15.94 0.24 -9.13
N LYS A 154 -16.80 0.09 -8.11
CA LYS A 154 -17.96 0.97 -7.91
C LYS A 154 -17.54 2.44 -7.73
N VAL A 155 -16.48 2.71 -6.97
CA VAL A 155 -15.93 4.06 -6.80
C VAL A 155 -15.41 4.61 -8.13
N CYS A 156 -14.68 3.80 -8.91
CA CYS A 156 -14.19 4.20 -10.22
C CYS A 156 -15.32 4.48 -11.23
N GLU A 157 -16.38 3.67 -11.21
CA GLU A 157 -17.58 3.87 -12.04
C GLU A 157 -18.29 5.17 -11.67
N SER A 158 -18.51 5.43 -10.37
CA SER A 158 -19.08 6.69 -9.89
C SER A 158 -18.24 7.89 -10.34
N ALA A 159 -16.92 7.83 -10.15
CA ALA A 159 -16.02 8.90 -10.56
C ALA A 159 -16.03 9.11 -12.09
N ARG A 160 -16.11 8.03 -12.88
CA ARG A 160 -16.26 8.14 -14.34
C ARG A 160 -17.56 8.84 -14.70
N ASP A 161 -18.66 8.45 -14.09
CA ASP A 161 -19.98 9.01 -14.39
C ASP A 161 -20.08 10.48 -13.97
N GLU A 162 -19.49 10.88 -12.84
CA GLU A 162 -19.34 12.29 -12.47
C GLU A 162 -18.52 13.08 -13.51
N ARG A 163 -17.43 12.50 -14.03
CA ARG A 163 -16.60 13.15 -15.05
C ARG A 163 -17.31 13.29 -16.40
N THR A 164 -18.12 12.31 -16.79
CA THR A 164 -18.90 12.40 -18.03
C THR A 164 -19.96 13.49 -17.91
N VAL A 165 -20.62 13.62 -16.76
CA VAL A 165 -21.55 14.73 -16.48
C VAL A 165 -20.83 16.08 -16.51
N GLN A 166 -19.69 16.23 -15.82
CA GLN A 166 -18.89 17.46 -15.85
C GLN A 166 -18.43 17.84 -17.27
N ALA A 167 -18.04 16.86 -18.08
CA ALA A 167 -17.64 17.09 -19.47
C ALA A 167 -18.83 17.56 -20.33
N ALA A 168 -20.01 16.99 -20.13
CA ALA A 168 -21.24 17.40 -20.81
C ALA A 168 -21.63 18.84 -20.43
N GLU A 169 -21.62 19.18 -19.14
CA GLU A 169 -21.88 20.54 -18.65
C GLU A 169 -20.87 21.55 -19.21
N ALA A 170 -19.58 21.21 -19.22
CA ALA A 170 -18.54 22.09 -19.77
C ALA A 170 -18.72 22.34 -21.27
N LYS A 171 -19.17 21.32 -22.01
CA LYS A 171 -19.49 21.44 -23.43
C LYS A 171 -20.70 22.36 -23.65
N GLU A 172 -21.77 22.19 -22.88
CA GLU A 172 -22.95 23.06 -22.95
C GLU A 172 -22.61 24.54 -22.63
N GLN A 173 -21.73 24.76 -21.64
CA GLN A 173 -21.24 26.10 -21.31
C GLN A 173 -20.44 26.71 -22.46
N LEU A 174 -19.59 25.92 -23.12
CA LEU A 174 -18.85 26.35 -24.31
C LEU A 174 -19.82 26.75 -25.43
N ASP A 175 -20.79 25.90 -25.75
CA ASP A 175 -21.78 26.16 -26.80
C ASP A 175 -22.62 27.42 -26.48
N THR A 176 -22.93 27.64 -25.20
CA THR A 176 -23.61 28.86 -24.72
C THR A 176 -22.76 30.12 -24.91
N LEU A 177 -21.46 30.04 -24.64
CA LEU A 177 -20.52 31.16 -24.82
C LEU A 177 -20.30 31.50 -26.30
N VAL A 178 -20.18 30.46 -27.14
CA VAL A 178 -20.09 30.62 -28.60
C VAL A 178 -21.34 31.32 -29.13
N SER A 179 -22.53 30.94 -28.63
CA SER A 179 -23.80 31.55 -29.04
C SER A 179 -23.96 32.98 -28.53
N ASN A 180 -23.48 33.29 -27.31
CA ASN A 180 -23.65 34.58 -26.66
C ASN A 180 -22.45 34.97 -25.79
N PRO A 181 -21.45 35.70 -26.33
CA PRO A 181 -20.24 36.05 -25.59
C PRO A 181 -20.49 36.97 -24.39
N LYS A 182 -21.62 37.70 -24.37
CA LYS A 182 -22.01 38.57 -23.24
C LYS A 182 -22.29 37.80 -21.95
N LYS A 183 -22.52 36.48 -22.01
CA LYS A 183 -22.73 35.63 -20.82
C LYS A 183 -21.42 35.24 -20.11
N LEU A 184 -20.27 35.61 -20.66
CA LEU A 184 -18.96 35.24 -20.10
C LEU A 184 -18.79 35.69 -18.65
N GLU A 185 -19.17 36.93 -18.33
CA GLU A 185 -19.02 37.48 -16.98
C GLU A 185 -19.81 36.66 -15.96
N GLN A 186 -21.07 36.31 -16.27
CA GLN A 186 -21.93 35.49 -15.41
C GLN A 186 -21.35 34.09 -15.19
N ILE A 187 -20.82 33.45 -16.24
CA ILE A 187 -20.19 32.13 -16.14
C ILE A 187 -18.92 32.22 -15.29
N CYS A 188 -18.09 33.25 -15.49
CA CYS A 188 -16.90 33.49 -14.67
C CYS A 188 -17.24 33.69 -13.18
N GLU A 189 -18.30 34.43 -12.86
CA GLU A 189 -18.76 34.62 -11.48
C GLU A 189 -19.19 33.29 -10.83
N ILE A 190 -19.94 32.45 -11.55
CA ILE A 190 -20.34 31.11 -11.08
C ILE A 190 -19.11 30.24 -10.81
N HIS A 191 -18.13 30.23 -11.71
CA HIS A 191 -16.89 29.46 -11.52
C HIS A 191 -16.06 29.97 -10.34
N LEU A 192 -16.01 31.29 -10.13
CA LEU A 192 -15.36 31.88 -8.97
C LEU A 192 -16.06 31.50 -7.66
N ALA A 193 -17.39 31.50 -7.63
CA ALA A 193 -18.17 31.07 -6.47
C ALA A 193 -17.90 29.59 -6.13
N LYS A 194 -17.99 28.68 -7.12
CA LYS A 194 -17.67 27.26 -6.96
C LYS A 194 -16.24 27.01 -6.46
N ARG A 195 -15.27 27.80 -6.94
CA ARG A 195 -13.87 27.71 -6.48
C ARG A 195 -13.71 28.15 -5.04
N LYS A 196 -14.40 29.22 -4.62
CA LYS A 196 -14.37 29.69 -3.23
C LYS A 196 -14.97 28.66 -2.29
N GLU A 197 -16.11 28.09 -2.64
CA GLU A 197 -16.76 26.99 -1.90
C GLU A 197 -15.80 25.81 -1.73
N ARG A 198 -15.20 25.32 -2.82
CA ARG A 198 -14.21 24.23 -2.75
C ARG A 198 -13.01 24.57 -1.86
N VAL A 199 -12.52 25.81 -1.90
CA VAL A 199 -11.41 26.25 -1.03
C VAL A 199 -11.84 26.25 0.44
N GLU A 200 -13.08 26.64 0.73
CA GLU A 200 -13.64 26.58 2.08
C GLU A 200 -13.76 25.14 2.58
N ASP A 201 -14.25 24.23 1.75
CA ASP A 201 -14.36 22.81 2.11
C ASP A 201 -12.98 22.18 2.35
N MET A 202 -12.02 22.39 1.43
CA MET A 202 -10.64 21.94 1.65
C MET A 202 -10.02 22.54 2.92
N ALA A 203 -10.40 23.77 3.29
CA ALA A 203 -9.92 24.39 4.52
C ALA A 203 -10.55 23.75 5.77
N LYS A 204 -11.83 23.36 5.72
CA LYS A 204 -12.51 22.60 6.79
C LYS A 204 -11.86 21.24 6.96
N ASP A 205 -11.64 20.49 5.88
CA ASP A 205 -10.97 19.18 5.90
C ASP A 205 -9.56 19.30 6.48
N ALA A 206 -8.79 20.29 6.04
CA ALA A 206 -7.45 20.52 6.56
C ALA A 206 -7.45 20.91 8.05
N ALA A 207 -8.49 21.60 8.53
CA ALA A 207 -8.65 21.93 9.94
C ALA A 207 -8.97 20.68 10.77
N GLN A 208 -9.88 19.84 10.30
CA GLN A 208 -10.20 18.55 10.92
C GLN A 208 -8.97 17.64 10.98
N GLN A 209 -8.27 17.45 9.86
CA GLN A 209 -7.03 16.65 9.82
C GLN A 209 -5.97 17.16 10.80
N LYS A 210 -5.82 18.48 10.95
CA LYS A 210 -4.94 19.07 11.97
C LYS A 210 -5.39 18.76 13.39
N GLN A 211 -6.71 18.74 13.66
CA GLN A 211 -7.25 18.34 14.96
C GLN A 211 -6.98 16.86 15.25
N HIS A 212 -7.24 15.96 14.30
CA HIS A 212 -6.90 14.53 14.42
C HIS A 212 -5.41 14.32 14.65
N ALA A 213 -4.55 15.01 13.90
CA ALA A 213 -3.11 14.92 14.07
C ALA A 213 -2.66 15.35 15.48
N LYS A 214 -3.23 16.42 16.03
CA LYS A 214 -2.97 16.86 17.41
C LYS A 214 -3.47 15.83 18.42
N TYR A 215 -4.65 15.27 18.22
CA TYR A 215 -5.21 14.22 19.06
C TYR A 215 -4.28 12.99 19.10
N TYR A 216 -3.91 12.43 17.95
CA TYR A 216 -3.01 11.27 17.90
C TYR A 216 -1.61 11.57 18.44
N GLN A 217 -1.12 12.80 18.25
CA GLN A 217 0.13 13.24 18.86
C GLN A 217 0.05 13.21 20.40
N SER A 218 -1.05 13.71 20.99
CA SER A 218 -1.26 13.65 22.44
C SER A 218 -1.41 12.22 22.96
N LEU A 219 -2.16 11.38 22.25
CA LEU A 219 -2.35 9.97 22.60
C LEU A 219 -1.02 9.22 22.60
N ALA A 220 -0.19 9.41 21.57
CA ALA A 220 1.14 8.79 21.49
C ALA A 220 2.07 9.25 22.63
N GLN A 221 1.99 10.52 23.04
CA GLN A 221 2.74 11.02 24.19
C GLN A 221 2.29 10.36 25.50
N GLN A 222 0.97 10.22 25.70
CA GLN A 222 0.40 9.56 26.87
C GLN A 222 0.79 8.07 26.92
N GLN A 223 0.66 7.35 25.81
CA GLN A 223 1.06 5.94 25.70
C GLN A 223 2.54 5.74 26.03
N ARG A 224 3.41 6.60 25.50
CA ARG A 224 4.84 6.56 25.81
C ARG A 224 5.12 6.83 27.28
N ALA A 225 4.47 7.84 27.87
CA ALA A 225 4.64 8.16 29.29
C ALA A 225 4.18 7.01 30.19
N PHE A 226 3.04 6.40 29.87
CA PHE A 226 2.49 5.25 30.57
C PHE A 226 3.43 4.04 30.50
N TYR A 227 3.92 3.72 29.29
CA TYR A 227 4.86 2.60 29.09
C TYR A 227 6.17 2.80 29.85
N LEU A 228 6.76 3.99 29.80
CA LEU A 228 7.98 4.29 30.55
C LEU A 228 7.77 4.22 32.07
N GLN A 229 6.58 4.60 32.55
CA GLN A 229 6.24 4.47 33.96
C GLN A 229 6.04 2.99 34.36
N SER A 230 5.35 2.20 33.55
CA SER A 230 5.11 0.77 33.84
C SER A 230 6.41 -0.04 33.81
N GLU A 231 7.31 0.23 32.85
CA GLU A 231 8.66 -0.35 32.81
C GLU A 231 9.45 -0.04 34.08
N ARG A 232 9.45 1.23 34.53
CA ARG A 232 10.16 1.63 35.76
C ARG A 232 9.59 0.93 37.00
N ILE A 233 8.27 0.85 37.12
CA ILE A 233 7.60 0.16 38.23
C ILE A 233 7.96 -1.33 38.24
N SER A 234 7.98 -1.96 37.06
CA SER A 234 8.33 -3.37 36.91
C SER A 234 9.80 -3.66 37.24
N ALA A 235 10.72 -2.81 36.76
CA ALA A 235 12.16 -3.02 36.94
C ALA A 235 12.67 -2.72 38.36
N CYS A 236 12.09 -1.74 39.05
CA CYS A 236 12.60 -1.24 40.34
C CYS A 236 11.78 -1.72 41.56
N GLY A 237 10.97 -2.79 41.43
CA GLY A 237 10.37 -3.48 42.57
C GLY A 237 9.17 -2.77 43.24
N GLY A 238 8.40 -1.96 42.51
CA GLY A 238 7.17 -1.36 43.03
C GLY A 238 7.34 0.02 43.68
N LYS A 239 6.77 0.24 44.87
CA LYS A 239 6.48 1.56 45.49
C LYS A 239 7.66 2.54 45.58
N GLU A 240 8.91 2.07 45.51
CA GLU A 240 10.13 2.89 45.53
C GLU A 240 10.41 3.57 44.18
N ALA A 241 9.95 2.97 43.08
CA ALA A 241 10.14 3.45 41.71
C ALA A 241 9.20 4.61 41.33
N ILE A 242 8.11 4.77 42.09
CA ILE A 242 7.13 5.81 41.82
C ILE A 242 7.71 7.11 42.33
N ALA A 243 8.14 7.97 41.41
CA ALA A 243 8.61 9.31 41.72
C ALA A 243 7.52 10.04 42.51
N ARG A 244 7.71 10.15 43.84
CA ARG A 244 6.83 10.95 44.69
C ARG A 244 7.02 12.39 44.28
N HIS A 245 5.93 13.05 43.88
CA HIS A 245 5.95 14.48 43.68
C HIS A 245 6.39 15.16 44.98
N ARG A 246 7.00 16.35 44.94
CA ARG A 246 7.45 17.05 46.15
C ARG A 246 6.32 17.33 47.15
N ALA A 247 5.07 17.31 46.69
CA ALA A 247 3.87 17.42 47.53
C ALA A 247 3.43 16.10 48.19
N GLY A 248 4.15 14.99 47.99
CA GLY A 248 3.82 13.67 48.54
C GLY A 248 2.86 12.83 47.71
N GLU A 249 2.28 13.40 46.65
CA GLU A 249 1.37 12.69 45.75
C GLU A 249 2.11 11.79 44.74
N VAL A 250 1.51 10.64 44.48
CA VAL A 250 1.98 9.64 43.51
C VAL A 250 1.41 10.04 42.15
N ALA A 251 2.24 10.62 41.27
CA ALA A 251 1.83 10.97 39.92
C ALA A 251 1.78 9.68 39.05
N LEU A 252 0.63 9.01 39.05
CA LEU A 252 0.36 7.93 38.10
C LEU A 252 -0.07 8.55 36.77
N VAL A 253 0.62 8.19 35.70
CA VAL A 253 0.18 8.49 34.34
C VAL A 253 -1.09 7.68 34.13
N HIS A 254 -2.18 8.36 33.75
CA HIS A 254 -3.42 7.68 33.43
C HIS A 254 -3.20 6.69 32.30
N GLN A 255 -3.79 5.49 32.43
CA GLN A 255 -3.82 4.51 31.37
C GLN A 255 -4.36 5.19 30.10
N PRO A 256 -3.64 5.10 28.97
CA PRO A 256 -4.13 5.67 27.72
C PRO A 256 -5.49 5.07 27.37
N THR A 257 -6.40 5.90 26.88
CA THR A 257 -7.70 5.46 26.39
C THR A 257 -7.51 4.35 25.38
N SER A 258 -8.26 3.26 25.53
CA SER A 258 -8.21 2.18 24.57
C SER A 258 -8.78 2.68 23.25
N LEU A 259 -8.15 2.32 22.12
CA LEU A 259 -8.64 2.68 20.78
C LEU A 259 -10.02 2.05 20.47
N GLN A 260 -10.52 1.15 21.32
CA GLN A 260 -11.79 0.45 21.15
C GLN A 260 -12.96 1.16 21.85
N ASP A 261 -12.68 1.99 22.87
CA ASP A 261 -13.71 2.68 23.66
C ASP A 261 -14.00 4.11 23.16
N ASP A 262 -13.15 4.65 22.29
CA ASP A 262 -13.43 5.91 21.60
C ASP A 262 -14.33 5.62 20.39
N ASP A 263 -15.65 5.78 20.58
CA ASP A 263 -16.68 5.90 19.54
C ASP A 263 -16.44 7.10 18.59
N THR A 264 -15.18 7.55 18.43
CA THR A 264 -14.79 8.45 17.35
C THR A 264 -14.86 7.67 16.05
N GLU A 265 -16.02 7.73 15.39
CA GLU A 265 -16.40 7.03 14.15
C GLU A 265 -15.44 7.23 12.95
N GLU A 266 -14.44 8.10 13.07
CA GLU A 266 -13.42 8.34 12.04
C GLU A 266 -12.03 8.01 12.58
N MET A 267 -11.82 6.74 12.94
CA MET A 267 -10.46 6.24 13.11
C MET A 267 -9.80 6.29 11.72
N PHE A 268 -8.83 7.18 11.55
CA PHE A 268 -8.03 7.25 10.33
C PHE A 268 -7.27 5.93 10.21
N ASP A 269 -7.85 4.96 9.52
CA ASP A 269 -7.25 3.67 9.29
C ASP A 269 -6.07 3.87 8.34
N VAL A 270 -4.88 3.88 8.92
CA VAL A 270 -3.60 3.96 8.19
C VAL A 270 -3.50 2.81 7.17
N GLY A 271 -4.24 1.71 7.37
CA GLY A 271 -4.38 0.61 6.42
C GLY A 271 -5.10 0.98 5.12
N THR A 272 -6.07 1.89 5.16
CA THR A 272 -6.89 2.33 4.00
C THR A 272 -6.46 3.67 3.41
N ALA A 273 -5.46 4.35 3.97
CA ALA A 273 -4.86 5.51 3.34
C ALA A 273 -4.37 5.15 1.93
N VAL A 274 -4.79 5.93 0.92
CA VAL A 274 -4.52 5.78 -0.53
C VAL A 274 -3.01 5.65 -0.87
N ALA A 275 -2.13 5.87 0.11
CA ALA A 275 -0.68 5.75 0.00
C ALA A 275 -0.07 4.64 0.89
N ASN A 276 -0.83 3.62 1.31
CA ASN A 276 -0.24 2.45 1.96
C ASN A 276 0.56 1.66 0.90
N PRO A 277 1.91 1.65 0.97
CA PRO A 277 2.74 0.97 -0.02
C PRO A 277 2.52 -0.55 -0.04
N TYR A 278 1.84 -1.11 0.97
CA TYR A 278 1.49 -2.52 1.06
C TYR A 278 0.08 -2.85 0.55
N VAL A 279 -0.75 -1.84 0.25
CA VAL A 279 -2.08 -2.02 -0.36
C VAL A 279 -2.07 -1.59 -1.83
N CYS A 280 -1.29 -0.57 -2.18
CA CYS A 280 -0.91 -0.27 -3.54
C CYS A 280 0.26 -1.16 -4.02
N ASP A 281 0.25 -2.45 -3.68
CA ASP A 281 1.19 -3.45 -4.18
C ASP A 281 0.80 -3.89 -5.61
N SER A 282 0.46 -2.92 -6.45
CA SER A 282 0.43 -3.04 -7.90
C SER A 282 1.80 -2.69 -8.48
N TRP A 283 2.87 -3.13 -7.80
CA TRP A 283 4.13 -3.30 -8.49
C TRP A 283 3.94 -4.45 -9.49
N PRO A 284 4.02 -4.19 -10.80
CA PRO A 284 3.81 -5.24 -11.77
C PRO A 284 5.04 -6.15 -11.69
N PHE A 285 4.81 -7.44 -11.46
CA PHE A 285 5.78 -8.53 -11.45
C PHE A 285 6.59 -8.76 -10.17
N GLU A 286 5.99 -9.49 -9.23
CA GLU A 286 6.56 -10.80 -8.86
C GLU A 286 5.45 -11.86 -8.76
N PRO A 287 5.25 -12.74 -9.77
CA PRO A 287 4.20 -13.76 -9.74
C PRO A 287 4.45 -14.90 -8.72
N ASN A 288 5.38 -14.75 -7.77
CA ASN A 288 5.81 -15.82 -6.86
C ASN A 288 5.97 -15.42 -5.38
N VAL A 289 5.72 -14.17 -4.98
CA VAL A 289 5.88 -13.78 -3.55
C VAL A 289 4.66 -14.17 -2.71
N LEU A 290 3.48 -14.26 -3.33
CA LEU A 290 2.27 -14.77 -2.67
C LEU A 290 2.11 -16.28 -2.72
N ALA A 291 3.04 -17.00 -3.37
CA ALA A 291 3.31 -18.38 -2.98
C ALA A 291 4.04 -18.32 -1.62
N LYS A 292 3.33 -17.90 -0.57
CA LYS A 292 3.66 -18.31 0.79
C LYS A 292 3.77 -19.82 0.69
N ARG A 293 5.00 -20.33 0.69
CA ARG A 293 5.27 -21.74 0.88
C ARG A 293 4.37 -22.13 2.04
N THR A 294 3.41 -23.01 1.78
CA THR A 294 2.60 -23.62 2.82
C THR A 294 3.55 -24.01 3.94
N PRO A 295 3.21 -23.75 5.23
CA PRO A 295 4.10 -24.03 6.34
C PRO A 295 4.51 -25.50 6.24
N GLN A 296 5.76 -25.70 5.80
CA GLN A 296 6.45 -26.97 5.60
C GLN A 296 5.48 -28.15 5.52
N GLU A 297 4.77 -28.29 4.38
CA GLU A 297 4.10 -29.55 4.08
C GLU A 297 5.16 -30.64 4.27
N SER A 298 4.90 -31.57 5.19
CA SER A 298 5.75 -32.74 5.40
C SER A 298 6.04 -33.32 4.02
N SER A 299 7.32 -33.54 3.71
CA SER A 299 7.77 -34.16 2.46
C SER A 299 6.79 -35.26 2.11
N MET A 300 5.98 -35.06 1.06
CA MET A 300 5.22 -36.16 0.48
C MET A 300 6.25 -37.28 0.22
N PRO A 301 5.98 -38.53 0.61
CA PRO A 301 6.89 -39.62 0.31
C PRO A 301 7.20 -39.57 -1.18
N THR A 302 8.48 -39.75 -1.52
CA THR A 302 8.96 -39.75 -2.90
C THR A 302 8.02 -40.60 -3.73
N PHE A 303 7.50 -40.05 -4.82
CA PHE A 303 6.67 -40.82 -5.73
C PHE A 303 7.52 -41.97 -6.28
N GLU A 304 7.35 -43.17 -5.72
CA GLU A 304 7.89 -44.39 -6.28
C GLU A 304 7.02 -44.69 -7.50
N GLU A 305 7.62 -44.65 -8.70
CA GLU A 305 6.93 -45.06 -9.92
C GLU A 305 6.39 -46.47 -9.71
N GLU A 306 5.07 -46.63 -9.93
CA GLU A 306 4.36 -47.90 -9.76
C GLU A 306 5.18 -49.04 -10.38
N THR A 307 5.61 -49.99 -9.55
CA THR A 307 6.38 -51.13 -10.05
C THR A 307 5.47 -52.03 -10.87
N GLU A 308 6.04 -52.85 -11.76
CA GLU A 308 5.26 -53.83 -12.53
C GLU A 308 4.45 -54.79 -11.63
N ASP A 309 4.86 -54.97 -10.38
CA ASP A 309 4.14 -55.79 -9.41
C ASP A 309 2.91 -55.06 -8.83
N ASP A 310 2.97 -53.74 -8.66
CA ASP A 310 1.83 -52.90 -8.25
C ASP A 310 0.74 -52.87 -9.34
N LEU A 311 1.15 -52.81 -10.61
CA LEU A 311 0.23 -52.89 -11.76
C LEU A 311 -0.45 -54.26 -11.85
N LYS A 312 0.28 -55.35 -11.56
CA LYS A 312 -0.29 -56.71 -11.50
C LYS A 312 -1.20 -56.90 -10.29
N GLU A 313 -0.94 -56.20 -9.19
CA GLU A 313 -1.79 -56.21 -8.00
C GLU A 313 -3.10 -55.43 -8.23
N ALA A 314 -3.06 -54.33 -8.99
CA ALA A 314 -4.25 -53.62 -9.47
C ALA A 314 -5.12 -54.50 -10.40
N GLU A 315 -4.49 -55.31 -11.28
CA GLU A 315 -5.19 -56.28 -12.12
C GLU A 315 -5.77 -57.47 -11.32
N ARG A 316 -5.19 -57.82 -10.17
CA ARG A 316 -5.66 -58.91 -9.30
C ARG A 316 -6.97 -58.63 -8.58
N GLY A 317 -7.57 -57.45 -8.76
CA GLY A 317 -8.97 -57.24 -8.44
C GLY A 317 -9.34 -57.43 -6.96
N PHE A 318 -8.42 -57.11 -6.04
CA PHE A 318 -8.76 -56.84 -4.64
C PHE A 318 -9.45 -55.46 -4.60
N ARG A 319 -10.79 -55.35 -4.71
CA ARG A 319 -11.74 -55.40 -3.57
C ARG A 319 -10.99 -55.13 -2.25
N THR A 320 -11.08 -53.96 -1.63
CA THR A 320 -12.32 -53.31 -1.18
C THR A 320 -12.01 -51.85 -0.93
N ASN A 321 -12.72 -50.97 -1.61
CA ASN A 321 -12.87 -49.60 -1.19
C ASN A 321 -13.62 -49.64 0.18
N PRO A 322 -12.97 -49.34 1.32
CA PRO A 322 -13.58 -49.51 2.66
C PRO A 322 -14.80 -48.60 2.86
N PHE A 323 -14.99 -47.63 1.96
CA PHE A 323 -16.12 -46.70 1.97
C PHE A 323 -17.32 -47.16 1.14
N ARG A 324 -17.25 -48.29 0.43
CA ARG A 324 -18.38 -48.76 -0.43
C ARG A 324 -19.45 -49.59 0.29
N SER A 325 -19.28 -49.92 1.58
CA SER A 325 -20.25 -50.72 2.35
C SER A 325 -21.25 -49.90 3.16
N LEU A 326 -21.15 -48.57 3.22
CA LEU A 326 -22.23 -47.72 3.75
C LEU A 326 -23.31 -47.50 2.68
N ARG A 327 -24.00 -48.59 2.31
CA ARG A 327 -25.33 -48.48 1.72
C ARG A 327 -26.26 -47.94 2.80
N PHE A 328 -26.56 -46.65 2.73
CA PHE A 328 -27.74 -46.12 3.40
C PHE A 328 -28.98 -46.92 2.91
N PRO A 329 -29.88 -47.32 3.81
CA PRO A 329 -31.13 -47.95 3.39
C PRO A 329 -31.88 -47.00 2.45
N PRO A 330 -32.52 -47.52 1.38
CA PRO A 330 -33.33 -46.69 0.50
C PRO A 330 -34.46 -46.07 1.33
N GLY A 331 -34.38 -44.75 1.52
CA GLY A 331 -35.46 -43.98 2.10
C GLY A 331 -36.72 -44.10 1.22
N PRO A 332 -37.92 -44.08 1.82
CA PRO A 332 -39.15 -44.20 1.06
C PRO A 332 -39.26 -43.04 0.08
N SER A 333 -39.42 -43.39 -1.19
CA SER A 333 -39.82 -42.50 -2.28
C SER A 333 -41.18 -41.88 -1.94
N GLY A 334 -41.14 -40.74 -1.27
CA GLY A 334 -42.28 -39.90 -0.95
C GLY A 334 -42.40 -38.78 -1.96
N ALA A 335 -43.43 -38.90 -2.79
CA ALA A 335 -44.28 -37.83 -3.32
C ALA A 335 -43.64 -36.62 -4.01
N ALA A 336 -43.93 -36.55 -5.31
CA ALA A 336 -44.08 -35.36 -6.10
C ALA A 336 -44.74 -34.17 -5.37
N SER A 337 -44.12 -33.01 -5.53
CA SER A 337 -44.69 -31.65 -5.53
C SER A 337 -43.67 -30.90 -6.42
N ASP A 338 -43.94 -30.52 -7.68
CA ASP A 338 -45.14 -29.87 -8.23
C ASP A 338 -45.71 -28.88 -7.22
N ASP A 339 -44.96 -27.80 -7.03
CA ASP A 339 -45.53 -26.48 -6.81
C ASP A 339 -44.77 -25.49 -7.68
N ASP A 340 -45.49 -25.08 -8.73
CA ASP A 340 -45.45 -23.75 -9.32
C ASP A 340 -45.30 -22.67 -8.23
N ASP A 341 -44.44 -21.68 -8.45
CA ASP A 341 -44.83 -20.28 -8.26
C ASP A 341 -43.79 -19.33 -8.87
N ASP A 342 -44.08 -19.00 -10.13
CA ASP A 342 -44.16 -17.66 -10.69
C ASP A 342 -43.68 -16.44 -9.87
N ARG A 343 -43.07 -15.51 -10.65
CA ARG A 343 -43.06 -14.05 -10.47
C ARG A 343 -42.21 -13.45 -9.35
N TYR A 344 -41.09 -12.86 -9.78
CA TYR A 344 -40.69 -11.55 -9.25
C TYR A 344 -40.90 -10.48 -10.33
N PRO A 345 -41.87 -9.56 -10.17
CA PRO A 345 -42.03 -8.41 -11.05
C PRO A 345 -41.05 -7.30 -10.65
N GLY A 346 -40.68 -6.50 -11.65
CA GLY A 346 -39.60 -5.53 -11.58
C GLY A 346 -39.76 -4.43 -10.53
N THR A 347 -38.63 -4.01 -9.99
CA THR A 347 -38.48 -2.75 -9.29
C THR A 347 -38.50 -1.61 -10.31
N ALA A 348 -39.58 -0.84 -10.23
CA ALA A 348 -39.80 0.34 -11.03
C ALA A 348 -38.83 1.47 -10.68
N ARG A 349 -38.43 2.16 -11.76
CA ARG A 349 -37.82 3.48 -11.80
C ARG A 349 -38.74 4.57 -11.24
N SER A 350 -38.09 5.60 -10.68
CA SER A 350 -38.38 7.04 -10.79
C SER A 350 -39.77 7.56 -10.39
N LEU A 351 -39.77 8.42 -9.37
CA LEU A 351 -40.11 9.84 -9.54
C LEU A 351 -39.16 10.68 -8.68
#